data_AF-A0A415I141-F1
#
_entry.id   AF-A0A415I141-F1
#
_cell.length_a   1.000
_cell.length_b   1.000
_cell.length_c   1.000
_cell.angle_alpha   90.00
_cell.angle_beta   90.00
_cell.angle_gamma   90.00
#
_symmetry.space_group_name_H-M   'P 1'
#
loop_
_entity.id
_entity.type
_entity.pdbx_description
1 polymer ?
#
loop_
_entity_poly.entity_id
_entity_poly.type
_entity_poly.pdbx_seq_one_letter_code
_entity_poly.pdbx_strand_id
1 'polypeptide(L)'
;MKQKLLTDIELDVHELKYLMNSFTKEPTPTLSELLKRSITRMQGRLDELQQEVDAVQVTSESAVVKEDEEGEIIVAEEKPVVVVTEEGKKEGPAIVEESVAETVVKEEEPKSVVLGESLKLSAGLRHAISLNDSFRFSRELFGGDTELMNRVIEQISVMGSYKTAVAFLSSKVEINEEKEAVNDFLELLKKFFNQSA
;
A
#
# COMPACT_ATOMS: atom_id res chain seq x y z
N MET A 1 -0.90 15.82 26.95
CA MET A 1 -1.51 16.57 25.82
C MET A 1 -1.10 15.93 24.50
N LYS A 2 0.20 15.77 24.22
CA LYS A 2 0.80 14.95 23.15
C LYS A 2 0.00 13.75 22.65
N GLN A 3 -0.32 12.79 23.53
CA GLN A 3 -1.02 11.56 23.14
C GLN A 3 -2.41 11.83 22.53
N LYS A 4 -3.17 12.77 23.11
CA LYS A 4 -4.48 13.16 22.58
C LYS A 4 -4.35 13.83 21.21
N LEU A 5 -3.38 14.72 21.05
CA LEU A 5 -3.11 15.41 19.79
C LEU A 5 -2.75 14.41 18.68
N LEU A 6 -1.92 13.41 18.99
CA LEU A 6 -1.56 12.35 18.04
C LEU A 6 -2.78 11.49 17.65
N THR A 7 -3.63 11.10 18.61
CA THR A 7 -4.87 10.37 18.32
C THR A 7 -5.82 11.19 17.44
N ASP A 8 -5.92 12.49 17.69
CA ASP A 8 -6.74 13.41 16.92
C ASP A 8 -6.22 13.57 15.47
N ILE A 9 -4.90 13.62 15.28
CA ILE A 9 -4.26 13.64 13.94
C ILE A 9 -4.49 12.30 13.23
N GLU A 10 -4.35 11.17 13.92
CA GLU A 10 -4.64 9.85 13.36
C GLU A 10 -6.09 9.78 12.85
N LEU A 11 -7.04 10.29 13.62
CA LEU A 11 -8.45 10.37 13.21
C LEU A 11 -8.63 11.24 11.95
N ASP A 12 -7.95 12.38 11.88
CA ASP A 12 -7.99 13.27 10.70
C ASP A 12 -7.48 12.56 9.44
N VAL A 13 -6.40 11.80 9.55
CA VAL A 13 -5.84 11.03 8.42
C VAL A 13 -6.85 9.99 7.92
N HIS A 14 -7.55 9.32 8.83
CA HIS A 14 -8.60 8.36 8.47
C HIS A 14 -9.80 9.05 7.78
N GLU A 15 -10.26 10.18 8.31
CA GLU A 15 -11.33 10.97 7.70
C GLU A 15 -10.93 11.45 6.30
N LEU A 16 -9.71 11.98 6.16
CA LEU A 16 -9.18 12.47 4.89
C LEU A 16 -9.07 11.35 3.86
N LYS A 17 -8.61 10.15 4.26
CA LYS A 17 -8.58 8.96 3.39
C LYS A 17 -9.98 8.59 2.91
N TYR A 18 -10.97 8.60 3.80
CA TYR A 18 -12.36 8.30 3.46
C TYR A 18 -12.97 9.34 2.51
N LEU A 19 -12.80 10.62 2.83
CA LEU A 19 -13.29 11.73 2.02
C LEU A 19 -12.62 11.75 0.63
N MET A 20 -11.31 11.50 0.57
CA MET A 20 -10.57 11.45 -0.69
C MET A 20 -11.03 10.28 -1.56
N ASN A 21 -11.23 9.09 -0.97
CA ASN A 21 -11.76 7.94 -1.70
C ASN A 21 -13.15 8.25 -2.28
N SER A 22 -14.01 8.89 -1.48
CA SER A 22 -15.35 9.31 -1.92
C SER A 22 -15.27 10.34 -3.05
N PHE A 23 -14.39 11.34 -2.92
CA PHE A 23 -14.19 12.37 -3.94
C PHE A 23 -13.60 11.81 -5.25
N THR A 24 -12.71 10.82 -5.19
CA THR A 24 -12.17 10.17 -6.41
C THR A 24 -13.20 9.35 -7.17
N LYS A 25 -14.23 8.84 -6.48
CA LYS A 25 -15.34 8.12 -7.10
C LYS A 25 -16.37 9.09 -7.68
N GLU A 26 -16.77 10.08 -6.89
CA GLU A 26 -17.83 11.02 -7.23
C GLU A 26 -17.46 12.45 -6.79
N PRO A 27 -16.74 13.21 -7.63
CA PRO A 27 -16.27 14.54 -7.27
C PRO A 27 -17.44 15.51 -7.17
N THR A 28 -17.75 15.92 -5.94
CA THR A 28 -18.85 16.82 -5.62
C THR A 28 -18.30 18.09 -4.95
N PRO A 29 -18.85 19.29 -5.20
CA PRO A 29 -18.39 20.53 -4.58
C PRO A 29 -18.43 20.49 -3.04
N THR A 30 -19.44 19.84 -2.47
CA THR A 30 -19.57 19.65 -1.01
C THR A 30 -18.43 18.81 -0.44
N LEU A 31 -18.07 17.71 -1.11
CA LEU A 31 -16.93 16.88 -0.74
C LEU A 31 -15.61 17.63 -0.87
N SER A 32 -15.46 18.49 -1.89
CA SER A 32 -14.28 19.35 -2.04
C SER A 32 -14.13 20.33 -0.88
N GLU A 33 -15.24 20.95 -0.45
CA GLU A 33 -15.25 21.86 0.69
C GLU A 33 -14.95 21.14 2.01
N LEU A 34 -15.54 19.96 2.23
CA LEU A 34 -15.25 19.12 3.40
C LEU A 34 -13.78 18.67 3.43
N LEU A 35 -13.23 18.25 2.28
CA LEU A 35 -11.82 17.90 2.17
C LEU A 35 -10.91 19.07 2.53
N LYS A 36 -11.18 20.26 1.98
CA LYS A 36 -10.41 21.47 2.30
C LYS A 36 -10.47 21.79 3.79
N ARG A 37 -11.66 21.76 4.39
CA ARG A 37 -11.85 21.98 5.83
C ARG A 37 -11.11 20.95 6.68
N SER A 38 -11.18 19.67 6.30
CA SER A 38 -10.47 18.58 6.99
C SER A 38 -8.95 18.77 6.92
N ILE A 39 -8.42 19.11 5.75
CA ILE A 39 -6.99 19.43 5.55
C ILE A 39 -6.56 20.59 6.44
N THR A 40 -7.29 21.71 6.45
CA THR A 40 -6.95 22.87 7.29
C THR A 40 -6.98 22.53 8.78
N ARG A 41 -7.92 21.70 9.23
CA ARG A 41 -7.97 21.22 10.62
C ARG A 41 -6.73 20.40 10.97
N MET A 42 -6.35 19.45 10.11
CA MET A 42 -5.17 18.61 10.31
C MET A 42 -3.87 19.43 10.32
N GLN A 43 -3.75 20.42 9.42
CA GLN A 43 -2.63 21.35 9.39
C GLN A 43 -2.47 22.09 10.72
N GLY A 44 -3.55 22.65 11.27
CA GLY A 44 -3.47 23.34 12.57
C GLY A 44 -3.01 22.44 13.72
N ARG A 45 -3.38 21.16 13.71
CA ARG A 45 -2.90 20.18 14.70
C ARG A 45 -1.45 19.78 14.49
N LEU A 46 -0.98 19.71 13.24
CA LEU A 46 0.43 19.49 12.93
C LEU A 46 1.29 20.69 13.33
N ASP A 47 0.78 21.92 13.15
CA ASP A 47 1.45 23.14 13.60
C ASP A 47 1.56 23.19 15.13
N GLU A 48 0.50 22.79 15.86
CA GLU A 48 0.52 22.65 17.32
C GLU A 48 1.58 21.61 17.76
N LEU A 49 1.64 20.47 17.06
CA LEU A 49 2.64 19.44 17.34
C LEU A 49 4.06 19.93 17.07
N GLN A 50 4.26 20.70 15.99
CA GLN A 50 5.54 21.33 15.65
C GLN A 50 5.97 22.31 16.74
N GLN A 51 5.06 23.18 17.20
CA GLN A 51 5.34 24.11 18.29
C GLN A 51 5.73 23.41 19.59
N GLU A 52 5.08 22.27 19.92
CA GLU A 52 5.45 21.47 21.10
C GLU A 52 6.85 20.83 20.99
N VAL A 53 7.32 20.55 19.77
CA VAL A 53 8.68 20.03 19.51
C VAL A 53 9.69 21.16 19.59
N ASP A 54 9.42 22.28 18.91
CA ASP A 54 10.31 23.44 18.89
C ASP A 54 10.48 24.06 20.29
N ALA A 55 9.41 24.09 21.10
CA ALA A 55 9.48 24.56 22.48
C ALA A 55 10.46 23.75 23.34
N VAL A 56 10.60 22.44 23.09
CA VAL A 56 11.58 21.61 23.79
C VAL A 56 13.00 21.95 23.34
N GLN A 57 13.21 22.22 22.06
CA GLN A 57 14.52 22.61 21.52
C GLN A 57 15.02 23.96 22.09
N VAL A 58 14.12 24.93 22.28
CA VAL A 58 14.47 26.24 22.86
C VAL A 58 14.83 26.12 24.35
N THR A 59 14.26 25.17 25.10
CA THR A 59 14.65 24.94 26.51
C THR A 59 16.06 24.38 26.67
N SER A 60 16.62 23.71 25.65
CA SER A 60 18.01 23.25 25.63
C SER A 60 19.01 24.33 25.19
N GLU A 61 18.57 25.38 24.51
CA GLU A 61 19.46 26.39 23.91
C GLU A 61 19.54 27.69 24.73
N SER A 62 18.64 27.92 25.69
CA SER A 62 18.57 29.14 26.51
C SER A 62 19.55 29.22 27.69
N ALA A 63 20.59 28.36 27.75
CA ALA A 63 21.64 28.42 28.78
C ALA A 63 22.94 29.12 28.31
N VAL A 64 22.99 29.67 27.09
CA VAL A 64 24.19 30.35 26.59
C VAL A 64 23.83 31.71 25.98
N VAL A 65 24.23 32.75 26.72
CA VAL A 65 24.60 34.11 26.28
C VAL A 65 23.46 35.13 26.15
N LYS A 66 23.52 36.10 27.09
CA LYS A 66 22.97 37.46 26.99
C LYS A 66 23.90 38.34 26.14
N GLU A 67 23.36 39.49 25.74
CA GLU A 67 23.97 40.68 25.09
C GLU A 67 23.81 40.64 23.56
N ASP A 68 22.80 41.35 23.04
CA ASP A 68 22.88 42.72 22.45
C ASP A 68 23.29 42.60 20.95
N GLU A 69 22.75 43.26 19.94
CA GLU A 69 21.88 44.42 19.76
C GLU A 69 21.39 44.38 18.28
N GLU A 70 20.23 44.99 18.04
CA GLU A 70 19.77 45.75 16.86
C GLU A 70 20.16 45.42 15.39
N GLY A 71 19.13 45.53 14.54
CA GLY A 71 19.21 45.86 13.10
C GLY A 71 19.05 44.64 12.19
N GLU A 72 18.31 44.64 11.09
CA GLU A 72 17.59 45.67 10.37
C GLU A 72 16.78 44.91 9.28
N ILE A 73 15.47 45.14 9.25
CA ILE A 73 14.56 45.07 8.08
C ILE A 73 15.24 44.91 6.71
N ILE A 74 14.95 43.83 5.98
CA ILE A 74 14.62 43.94 4.53
C ILE A 74 13.65 42.85 4.09
N VAL A 75 12.51 43.33 3.60
CA VAL A 75 11.47 42.63 2.84
C VAL A 75 11.98 42.29 1.44
N ALA A 76 11.76 41.07 0.98
CA ALA A 76 11.76 40.76 -0.46
C ALA A 76 10.76 39.62 -0.74
N GLU A 77 9.53 40.06 -0.98
CA GLU A 77 8.48 39.38 -1.73
C GLU A 77 8.98 39.06 -3.15
N GLU A 78 8.94 37.79 -3.58
CA GLU A 78 8.77 37.45 -5.01
C GLU A 78 8.33 35.97 -5.18
N LYS A 79 7.07 35.79 -5.62
CA LYS A 79 6.56 34.64 -6.40
C LYS A 79 6.18 35.21 -7.78
N PRO A 80 5.91 34.41 -8.83
CA PRO A 80 6.40 33.07 -9.18
C PRO A 80 6.92 33.01 -10.65
N VAL A 81 7.75 32.03 -11.02
CA VAL A 81 8.05 31.77 -12.45
C VAL A 81 7.65 30.34 -12.83
N VAL A 82 6.52 30.29 -13.53
CA VAL A 82 6.02 29.17 -14.33
C VAL A 82 6.86 29.10 -15.60
N VAL A 83 7.50 27.96 -15.87
CA VAL A 83 8.05 27.66 -17.19
C VAL A 83 7.23 26.51 -17.77
N VAL A 84 6.22 26.89 -18.57
CA VAL A 84 5.62 26.05 -19.60
C VAL A 84 6.56 26.10 -20.80
N THR A 85 6.98 24.95 -21.29
CA THR A 85 7.40 24.80 -22.69
C THR A 85 6.58 23.66 -23.29
N GLU A 86 5.69 24.04 -24.19
CA GLU A 86 4.98 23.18 -25.15
C GLU A 86 5.63 23.41 -26.54
N GLU A 87 5.18 22.63 -27.55
CA GLU A 87 5.62 22.51 -28.95
C GLU A 87 6.63 21.35 -29.15
N GLY A 88 6.23 20.15 -29.63
CA GLY A 88 5.55 19.82 -30.89
C GLY A 88 6.61 19.44 -31.95
N LYS A 89 6.52 18.43 -32.84
CA LYS A 89 5.45 17.56 -33.35
C LYS A 89 6.05 16.67 -34.49
N LYS A 90 5.45 15.48 -34.72
CA LYS A 90 5.52 14.57 -35.91
C LYS A 90 6.80 13.72 -36.05
N GLU A 91 6.76 12.42 -36.36
CA GLU A 91 6.00 11.71 -37.41
C GLU A 91 5.60 10.25 -37.01
N GLY A 92 4.39 9.83 -37.38
CA GLY A 92 4.08 8.42 -37.72
C GLY A 92 4.13 8.27 -39.26
N PRO A 93 3.51 7.25 -39.91
CA PRO A 93 2.61 6.20 -39.41
C PRO A 93 2.81 4.79 -40.05
N ALA A 94 2.10 3.76 -39.56
CA ALA A 94 1.65 2.63 -40.37
C ALA A 94 0.43 1.94 -39.72
N ILE A 95 -0.73 2.24 -40.30
CA ILE A 95 -2.03 1.54 -40.26
C ILE A 95 -1.95 0.56 -41.46
N VAL A 96 -2.48 -0.66 -41.53
CA VAL A 96 -3.88 -1.16 -41.63
C VAL A 96 -3.77 -2.70 -41.69
N GLU A 97 -4.70 -3.51 -41.17
CA GLU A 97 -5.83 -4.19 -41.86
C GLU A 97 -5.84 -5.60 -41.22
N GLU A 98 -6.90 -6.38 -40.96
CA GLU A 98 -8.36 -6.39 -41.13
C GLU A 98 -8.74 -7.69 -40.36
N SER A 99 -9.86 -7.86 -39.67
CA SER A 99 -11.16 -8.17 -40.27
C SER A 99 -11.98 -8.92 -39.22
N VAL A 100 -13.28 -8.65 -39.19
CA VAL A 100 -14.33 -9.21 -38.36
C VAL A 100 -14.94 -10.41 -39.08
N ALA A 101 -15.17 -11.55 -38.41
CA ALA A 101 -16.34 -12.42 -38.68
C ALA A 101 -16.46 -13.59 -37.67
N GLU A 102 -17.47 -13.45 -36.83
CA GLU A 102 -18.32 -14.46 -36.19
C GLU A 102 -18.47 -15.80 -36.93
N THR A 103 -18.22 -16.93 -36.25
CA THR A 103 -18.94 -18.20 -36.49
C THR A 103 -19.10 -19.00 -35.20
N VAL A 104 -20.26 -19.63 -35.12
CA VAL A 104 -21.00 -20.14 -33.95
C VAL A 104 -20.79 -21.65 -33.80
N VAL A 105 -20.49 -22.05 -32.55
CA VAL A 105 -20.91 -23.28 -31.82
C VAL A 105 -20.47 -24.67 -32.32
N LYS A 106 -19.71 -25.37 -31.46
CA LYS A 106 -20.12 -26.70 -30.94
C LYS A 106 -19.47 -27.04 -29.60
N GLU A 107 -20.29 -27.64 -28.74
CA GLU A 107 -20.08 -28.03 -27.35
C GLU A 107 -18.89 -28.97 -27.13
N GLU A 108 -18.16 -28.74 -26.04
CA GLU A 108 -17.85 -29.80 -25.08
C GLU A 108 -17.68 -29.17 -23.68
N GLU A 109 -18.59 -29.52 -22.78
CA GLU A 109 -18.60 -29.07 -21.38
C GLU A 109 -17.34 -29.55 -20.64
N PRO A 110 -16.49 -28.67 -20.08
CA PRO A 110 -15.73 -29.06 -18.91
C PRO A 110 -16.70 -28.98 -17.73
N LYS A 111 -17.12 -30.17 -17.29
CA LYS A 111 -17.77 -30.46 -16.01
C LYS A 111 -17.47 -29.37 -14.99
N SER A 112 -18.54 -28.74 -14.53
CA SER A 112 -18.55 -27.85 -13.37
C SER A 112 -17.78 -28.51 -12.23
N VAL A 113 -16.51 -28.11 -12.08
CA VAL A 113 -15.75 -28.39 -10.88
C VAL A 113 -16.50 -27.71 -9.77
N VAL A 114 -17.01 -28.53 -8.86
CA VAL A 114 -17.79 -28.17 -7.70
C VAL A 114 -16.95 -27.21 -6.86
N LEU A 115 -17.11 -25.91 -7.11
CA LEU A 115 -16.45 -24.80 -6.39
C LEU A 115 -16.67 -24.88 -4.87
N GLY A 116 -17.65 -25.67 -4.41
CA GLY A 116 -17.94 -25.93 -3.00
C GLY A 116 -16.96 -26.87 -2.27
N GLU A 117 -16.18 -27.69 -2.97
CA GLU A 117 -15.17 -28.56 -2.33
C GLU A 117 -13.76 -27.95 -2.34
N SER A 118 -13.38 -27.23 -3.41
CA SER A 118 -12.10 -26.50 -3.47
C SER A 118 -12.00 -25.39 -2.43
N LEU A 119 -13.12 -24.78 -2.04
CA LEU A 119 -13.19 -23.81 -0.94
C LEU A 119 -12.85 -24.41 0.43
N LYS A 120 -13.06 -25.72 0.65
CA LYS A 120 -12.76 -26.37 1.95
C LYS A 120 -11.29 -26.75 2.09
N LEU A 121 -10.60 -27.07 1.00
CA LEU A 121 -9.17 -27.39 1.00
C LEU A 121 -8.28 -26.14 0.90
N SER A 122 -8.65 -25.18 0.05
CA SER A 122 -7.95 -23.89 -0.07
C SER A 122 -8.09 -23.00 1.19
N ALA A 123 -9.02 -23.34 2.07
CA ALA A 123 -9.21 -22.61 3.32
C ALA A 123 -8.05 -22.81 4.31
N GLY A 124 -7.43 -23.98 4.40
CA GLY A 124 -6.53 -24.28 5.52
C GLY A 124 -5.37 -23.28 5.66
N LEU A 125 -4.52 -23.20 4.64
CA LEU A 125 -3.33 -22.34 4.69
C LEU A 125 -3.69 -20.86 4.52
N ARG A 126 -4.68 -20.54 3.68
CA ARG A 126 -5.10 -19.16 3.43
C ARG A 126 -5.69 -18.49 4.67
N HIS A 127 -6.40 -19.24 5.52
CA HIS A 127 -6.95 -18.70 6.77
C HIS A 127 -5.91 -18.68 7.90
N ALA A 128 -4.83 -19.46 7.80
CA ALA A 128 -3.72 -19.40 8.74
C ALA A 128 -2.83 -18.16 8.56
N ILE A 129 -2.88 -17.54 7.38
CA ILE A 129 -2.14 -16.32 7.06
C ILE A 129 -2.98 -15.10 7.47
N SER A 130 -2.43 -14.26 8.36
CA SER A 130 -3.06 -12.99 8.74
C SER A 130 -3.15 -12.05 7.55
N LEU A 131 -4.14 -11.15 7.54
CA LEU A 131 -4.25 -10.12 6.51
C LEU A 131 -2.95 -9.29 6.39
N ASN A 132 -2.35 -8.94 7.53
CA ASN A 132 -1.09 -8.18 7.56
C ASN A 132 0.06 -8.98 6.93
N ASP A 133 0.15 -10.27 7.25
CA ASP A 133 1.16 -11.16 6.72
C ASP A 133 0.94 -11.44 5.23
N SER A 134 -0.31 -11.52 4.78
CA SER A 134 -0.66 -11.62 3.37
C SER A 134 -0.11 -10.45 2.56
N PHE A 135 -0.22 -9.22 3.06
CA PHE A 135 0.35 -8.05 2.39
C PHE A 135 1.87 -8.02 2.43
N ARG A 136 2.45 -8.43 3.56
CA ARG A 136 3.90 -8.49 3.73
C ARG A 136 4.53 -9.55 2.83
N PHE A 137 3.98 -10.76 2.81
CA PHE A 137 4.45 -11.85 1.96
C PHE A 137 4.26 -11.54 0.48
N SER A 138 3.12 -10.95 0.07
CA SER A 138 2.94 -10.58 -1.33
C SER A 138 4.01 -9.60 -1.79
N ARG A 139 4.30 -8.56 -1.00
CA ARG A 139 5.31 -7.55 -1.32
C ARG A 139 6.74 -8.12 -1.35
N GLU A 140 7.13 -8.86 -0.32
CA GLU A 140 8.52 -9.28 -0.10
C GLU A 140 8.90 -10.57 -0.85
N LEU A 141 7.96 -11.51 -0.97
CA LEU A 141 8.19 -12.84 -1.57
C LEU A 141 7.71 -12.91 -3.01
N PHE A 142 6.65 -12.19 -3.35
CA PHE A 142 5.98 -12.28 -4.64
C PHE A 142 6.02 -10.98 -5.45
N GLY A 143 6.87 -10.02 -5.05
CA GLY A 143 7.07 -8.75 -5.78
C GLY A 143 5.81 -7.87 -5.85
N GLY A 144 4.86 -8.06 -4.95
CA GLY A 144 3.56 -7.41 -4.94
C GLY A 144 2.47 -8.17 -5.71
N ASP A 145 2.79 -9.29 -6.36
CA ASP A 145 1.82 -10.10 -7.09
C ASP A 145 1.01 -10.99 -6.14
N THR A 146 -0.19 -10.50 -5.82
CA THR A 146 -1.12 -11.20 -4.93
C THR A 146 -1.78 -12.41 -5.60
N GLU A 147 -1.91 -12.44 -6.92
CA GLU A 147 -2.50 -13.56 -7.65
C GLU A 147 -1.53 -14.76 -7.66
N LEU A 148 -0.25 -14.49 -7.90
CA LEU A 148 0.83 -15.48 -7.81
C LEU A 148 0.88 -16.07 -6.40
N MET A 149 0.87 -15.22 -5.37
CA MET A 149 0.85 -15.66 -3.98
C MET A 149 -0.35 -16.59 -3.68
N ASN A 150 -1.56 -16.20 -4.07
CA ASN A 150 -2.76 -17.01 -3.84
C ASN A 150 -2.66 -18.38 -4.54
N ARG A 151 -2.16 -18.41 -5.78
CA ARG A 151 -1.93 -19.66 -6.53
C ARG A 151 -0.90 -20.55 -5.84
N VAL A 152 0.18 -19.99 -5.32
CA VAL A 152 1.22 -20.73 -4.59
C VAL A 152 0.69 -21.28 -3.29
N ILE A 153 -0.06 -20.49 -2.52
CA ILE A 153 -0.73 -20.93 -1.28
C ILE A 153 -1.70 -22.08 -1.56
N GLU A 154 -2.50 -21.97 -2.62
CA GLU A 154 -3.43 -23.02 -3.02
C GLU A 154 -2.70 -24.31 -3.41
N GLN A 155 -1.63 -24.20 -4.21
CA GLN A 155 -0.79 -25.35 -4.56
C GLN A 155 -0.20 -26.00 -3.31
N ILE A 156 0.39 -25.20 -2.40
CA ILE A 156 0.96 -25.70 -1.15
C ILE A 156 -0.09 -26.38 -0.26
N SER A 157 -1.33 -25.88 -0.24
CA SER A 157 -2.42 -26.49 0.53
C SER A 157 -2.81 -27.89 0.02
N VAL A 158 -2.59 -28.17 -1.27
CA VAL A 158 -2.79 -29.50 -1.88
C VAL A 158 -1.59 -30.41 -1.64
N MET A 159 -0.40 -29.85 -1.39
CA MET A 159 0.79 -30.61 -1.05
C MET A 159 0.63 -31.20 0.35
N GLY A 160 1.03 -32.46 0.54
CA GLY A 160 0.89 -33.16 1.83
C GLY A 160 2.12 -33.11 2.74
N SER A 161 3.17 -32.37 2.38
CA SER A 161 4.42 -32.36 3.15
C SER A 161 5.14 -31.02 3.07
N TYR A 162 5.63 -30.56 4.23
CA TYR A 162 6.48 -29.38 4.36
C TYR A 162 7.69 -29.41 3.42
N LYS A 163 8.37 -30.56 3.31
CA LYS A 163 9.57 -30.68 2.47
C LYS A 163 9.28 -30.42 0.99
N THR A 164 8.15 -30.93 0.50
CA THR A 164 7.73 -30.71 -0.88
C THR A 164 7.30 -29.26 -1.10
N ALA A 165 6.60 -28.66 -0.13
CA ALA A 165 6.18 -27.26 -0.18
C ALA A 165 7.36 -26.29 -0.24
N VAL A 166 8.40 -26.49 0.57
CA VAL A 166 9.62 -25.65 0.55
C VAL A 166 10.37 -25.80 -0.76
N ALA A 167 10.48 -27.01 -1.30
CA ALA A 167 11.09 -27.25 -2.61
C ALA A 167 10.32 -26.52 -3.73
N PHE A 168 8.99 -26.54 -3.69
CA PHE A 168 8.15 -25.80 -4.63
C PHE A 168 8.32 -24.28 -4.48
N LEU A 169 8.35 -23.78 -3.25
CA LEU A 169 8.59 -22.36 -2.98
C LEU A 169 9.93 -21.91 -3.56
N SER A 170 11.00 -22.69 -3.35
CA SER A 170 12.34 -22.37 -3.85
C SER A 170 12.44 -22.34 -5.39
N SER A 171 11.50 -22.99 -6.08
CA SER A 171 11.42 -22.96 -7.54
C SER A 171 10.67 -21.73 -8.06
N LYS A 172 9.90 -21.03 -7.21
CA LYS A 172 9.00 -19.94 -7.61
C LYS A 172 9.42 -18.59 -7.05
N VAL A 173 10.07 -18.59 -5.89
CA VAL A 173 10.46 -17.41 -5.13
C VAL A 173 11.93 -17.52 -4.80
N GLU A 174 12.65 -16.41 -4.89
CA GLU A 174 14.00 -16.30 -4.34
C GLU A 174 13.94 -16.34 -2.82
N ILE A 175 14.33 -17.49 -2.26
CA ILE A 175 14.45 -17.68 -0.82
C ILE A 175 15.74 -16.99 -0.38
N ASN A 176 15.61 -15.79 0.19
CA ASN A 176 16.69 -15.12 0.90
C ASN A 176 16.46 -15.28 2.40
N GLU A 177 17.24 -16.15 3.05
CA GLU A 177 17.11 -16.48 4.48
C GLU A 177 17.39 -15.27 5.40
N GLU A 178 18.03 -14.21 4.89
CA GLU A 178 18.25 -12.97 5.63
C GLU A 178 16.96 -12.13 5.74
N LYS A 179 15.98 -12.37 4.88
CA LYS A 179 14.70 -11.67 4.92
C LYS A 179 13.79 -12.31 5.96
N GLU A 180 13.40 -11.52 6.96
CA GLU A 180 12.44 -11.91 8.00
C GLU A 180 11.14 -12.47 7.41
N ALA A 181 10.65 -11.89 6.30
CA ALA A 181 9.44 -12.35 5.60
C ALA A 181 9.54 -13.80 5.08
N VAL A 182 10.72 -14.23 4.63
CA VAL A 182 10.95 -15.60 4.16
C VAL A 182 10.91 -16.57 5.35
N ASN A 183 11.60 -16.22 6.43
CA ASN A 183 11.67 -17.05 7.63
C ASN A 183 10.28 -17.23 8.28
N ASP A 184 9.51 -16.16 8.41
CA ASP A 184 8.15 -16.21 8.96
C ASP A 184 7.21 -17.04 8.09
N PHE A 185 7.34 -16.94 6.77
CA PHE A 185 6.55 -17.76 5.85
C PHE A 185 6.90 -19.25 5.99
N LEU A 186 8.18 -19.58 6.11
CA LEU A 186 8.64 -20.95 6.35
C LEU A 186 8.18 -21.49 7.71
N GLU A 187 8.17 -20.66 8.74
CA GLU A 187 7.65 -21.03 10.07
C GLU A 187 6.14 -21.29 10.02
N LEU A 188 5.39 -20.45 9.31
CA LEU A 188 3.96 -20.62 9.10
C LEU A 188 3.66 -21.93 8.36
N LEU A 189 4.41 -22.24 7.29
CA LEU A 189 4.30 -23.52 6.60
C LEU A 189 4.59 -24.70 7.53
N LYS A 190 5.66 -24.60 8.34
CA LYS A 190 6.02 -25.64 9.31
C LYS A 190 4.90 -25.87 10.33
N LYS A 191 4.28 -24.81 10.84
CA LYS A 191 3.11 -24.89 11.72
C LYS A 191 1.92 -25.55 11.04
N PHE A 192 1.60 -25.15 9.80
CA PHE A 192 0.48 -25.69 9.04
C PHE A 192 0.60 -27.21 8.81
N PHE A 193 1.78 -27.69 8.41
CA PHE A 193 2.02 -29.12 8.19
C PHE A 193 2.11 -29.94 9.48
N ASN A 194 2.59 -29.35 10.58
CA ASN A 194 2.62 -30.03 11.88
C ASN A 194 1.23 -30.12 12.53
N GLN A 195 0.29 -29.24 12.16
CA GLN A 195 -1.10 -29.27 12.63
C GLN A 195 -1.98 -30.23 11.81
N SER A 196 -1.60 -30.54 10.56
CA SER A 196 -2.34 -31.45 9.67
C SER A 196 -1.87 -32.92 9.74
N ALA A 197 -0.95 -33.25 10.65
CA ALA A 197 -0.39 -34.59 10.83
C ALA A 197 -1.04 -35.36 11.98
#